data_AF-A0A1V6P9L8-F1
#
_entry.id   AF-A0A1V6P9L8-F1
#
_cell.length_a   1.000
_cell.length_b   1.000
_cell.length_c   1.000
_cell.angle_alpha   90.00
_cell.angle_beta   90.00
_cell.angle_gamma   90.00
#
_symmetry.space_group_name_H-M   'P 1'
#
loop_
_entity.id
_entity.type
_entity.pdbx_description
1 polymer ?
#
loop_
_entity_poly.entity_id
_entity_poly.type
_entity_poly.pdbx_seq_one_letter_code
_entity_poly.pdbx_strand_id
1 'polypeptide(L)'
;MASYNPFARRETHNAHALNTYRFLVPLSWALVVIIGIYYSLHSPDDTKHGKKLWKQARKHNTPFSQNTTVTGIYWILLLLSQLSYVWHLFHKDTALVAAAANIATHFILNNVFLVIWIMLWTRNYFWWAEIILIAHFINQAVTYGRHRGLPAFVHLPAVAGPYAWTLTALFWNGAVAVHSHNLPGRIVANIFIWVILLVGLQHIVLRQDYILGYCLSLLTLSLAVRQFAIKIIALQWIFAFTIFAVLTAVSFYVSAATYTGRDSLFRRVAQPESSDREREPLLNDA
;
A
#
# COMPACT_ATOMS: atom_id res chain seq x y z
N MET A 1 -10.54 31.73 13.38
CA MET A 1 -9.39 31.32 12.53
C MET A 1 -9.53 29.83 12.26
N ALA A 2 -9.61 29.40 11.00
CA ALA A 2 -9.67 27.96 10.69
C ALA A 2 -8.34 27.29 11.09
N SER A 3 -8.39 26.16 11.81
CA SER A 3 -7.18 25.45 12.24
C SER A 3 -6.44 24.85 11.04
N TYR A 4 -5.11 24.90 11.05
CA TYR A 4 -4.29 24.33 9.99
C TYR A 4 -4.32 22.80 10.06
N ASN A 5 -4.98 22.16 9.08
CA ASN A 5 -4.96 20.70 8.92
C ASN A 5 -3.86 20.28 7.92
N PRO A 6 -2.80 19.55 8.36
CA PRO A 6 -1.74 19.06 7.48
C PRO A 6 -2.15 17.84 6.62
N PHE A 7 -3.31 17.24 6.87
CA PHE A 7 -3.85 16.09 6.13
C PHE A 7 -4.92 16.48 5.09
N ALA A 8 -5.11 17.78 4.86
CA ALA A 8 -6.05 18.28 3.87
C ALA A 8 -5.38 18.38 2.49
N ARG A 9 -6.13 18.03 1.43
CA ARG A 9 -5.70 18.30 0.05
C ARG A 9 -5.69 19.80 -0.20
N ARG A 10 -4.64 20.29 -0.86
CA ARG A 10 -4.40 21.69 -1.18
C ARG A 10 -3.90 21.83 -2.61
N GLU A 11 -4.26 22.93 -3.24
CA GLU A 11 -3.74 23.30 -4.56
C GLU A 11 -2.34 23.90 -4.45
N THR A 12 -2.10 24.68 -3.40
CA THR A 12 -0.83 25.35 -3.14
C THR A 12 -0.30 25.03 -1.74
N HIS A 13 1.02 24.99 -1.63
CA HIS A 13 1.74 24.78 -0.39
C HIS A 13 2.71 25.93 -0.18
N ASN A 14 2.82 26.43 1.04
CA ASN A 14 3.78 27.49 1.35
C ASN A 14 5.22 26.93 1.33
N ALA A 15 6.21 27.82 1.15
CA ALA A 15 7.61 27.44 1.06
C ALA A 15 8.11 26.70 2.31
N HIS A 16 7.64 27.09 3.49
CA HIS A 16 7.98 26.42 4.74
C HIS A 16 7.51 24.96 4.78
N ALA A 17 6.25 24.67 4.44
CA ALA A 17 5.74 23.30 4.41
C ALA A 17 6.46 22.46 3.36
N LEU A 18 6.74 23.01 2.17
CA LEU A 18 7.50 22.32 1.14
C LEU A 18 8.91 21.97 1.60
N ASN A 19 9.61 22.89 2.27
CA ASN A 19 10.94 22.62 2.82
C ASN A 19 10.89 21.56 3.93
N THR A 20 9.88 21.61 4.80
CA THR A 20 9.64 20.57 5.80
C THR A 20 9.42 19.20 5.14
N TYR A 21 8.61 19.11 4.09
CA TYR A 21 8.36 17.85 3.38
C TYR A 21 9.60 17.34 2.66
N ARG A 22 10.36 18.22 2.00
CA ARG A 22 11.65 17.88 1.36
C ARG A 22 12.68 17.34 2.35
N PHE A 23 12.56 17.64 3.64
CA PHE A 23 13.42 17.06 4.66
C PHE A 23 12.81 15.79 5.28
N LEU A 24 11.58 15.86 5.79
CA LEU A 24 10.97 14.77 6.55
C LEU A 24 10.58 13.56 5.71
N VAL A 25 10.23 13.75 4.43
CA VAL A 25 9.88 12.62 3.54
C VAL A 25 11.11 11.73 3.29
N PRO A 26 12.26 12.24 2.80
CA PRO A 26 13.47 11.42 2.67
C PRO A 26 13.93 10.83 4.01
N LEU A 27 13.89 11.62 5.09
CA LEU A 27 14.35 11.17 6.40
C LEU A 27 13.53 9.99 6.93
N SER A 28 12.20 10.11 6.88
CA SER A 28 11.30 9.03 7.33
C SER A 28 11.41 7.78 6.44
N TRP A 29 11.61 7.94 5.14
CA TRP A 29 11.86 6.82 4.22
C TRP A 29 13.20 6.13 4.54
N ALA A 30 14.27 6.90 4.73
CA ALA A 30 15.59 6.37 5.08
C ALA A 30 15.53 5.59 6.40
N LEU A 31 14.77 6.09 7.39
CA LEU A 31 14.55 5.39 8.65
C LEU A 31 13.91 4.01 8.43
N VAL A 32 12.87 3.90 7.59
CA VAL A 32 12.25 2.61 7.25
C VAL A 32 13.26 1.66 6.61
N VAL A 33 14.06 2.15 5.65
CA VAL A 33 15.08 1.34 4.96
C VAL A 33 16.14 0.83 5.93
N ILE A 34 16.71 1.72 6.74
CA ILE A 34 17.79 1.39 7.68
C ILE A 34 17.28 0.40 8.73
N ILE A 35 16.13 0.68 9.36
CA ILE A 35 15.53 -0.20 10.37
C ILE A 35 15.11 -1.54 9.76
N GLY A 36 14.53 -1.52 8.56
CA GLY A 36 14.13 -2.73 7.83
C GLY A 36 15.31 -3.64 7.48
N ILE A 37 16.42 -3.07 6.99
CA ILE A 37 17.66 -3.82 6.71
C ILE A 37 18.27 -4.33 8.02
N TYR A 38 18.41 -3.47 9.03
CA TYR A 38 19.01 -3.82 10.31
C TYR A 38 18.29 -5.02 10.94
N TYR A 39 16.97 -4.97 11.09
CA TYR A 39 16.20 -6.07 11.68
C TYR A 39 15.97 -7.26 10.75
N SER A 40 16.23 -7.13 9.45
CA SER A 40 16.31 -8.29 8.55
C SER A 40 17.55 -9.14 8.86
N LEU A 41 18.64 -8.50 9.29
CA LEU A 41 19.95 -9.11 9.52
C LEU A 41 20.24 -9.41 11.00
N HIS A 42 19.69 -8.61 11.92
CA HIS A 42 19.99 -8.64 13.36
C HIS A 42 18.71 -8.85 14.18
N SER A 43 18.86 -9.53 15.31
CA SER A 43 17.81 -9.58 16.33
C SER A 43 17.97 -8.38 17.26
N PRO A 44 16.89 -7.90 17.91
CA PRO A 44 17.03 -6.89 18.96
C PRO A 44 17.81 -7.46 20.15
N ASP A 45 18.85 -6.75 20.58
CA ASP A 45 19.70 -7.15 21.71
C ASP A 45 19.07 -6.85 23.07
N ASP A 46 18.09 -5.95 23.11
CA ASP A 46 17.36 -5.52 24.31
C ASP A 46 16.34 -6.53 24.82
N THR A 47 16.08 -7.64 24.09
CA THR A 47 15.10 -8.64 24.48
C THR A 47 15.59 -10.08 24.28
N LYS A 48 15.53 -10.92 25.33
CA LYS A 48 16.00 -12.33 25.27
C LYS A 48 15.32 -13.20 24.22
N HIS A 49 14.07 -12.87 23.85
CA HIS A 49 13.26 -13.66 22.91
C HIS A 49 13.01 -12.95 21.57
N GLY A 50 13.68 -11.82 21.36
CA GLY A 50 13.59 -11.07 20.13
C GLY A 50 14.20 -11.81 18.95
N LYS A 51 13.65 -11.57 17.75
CA LYS A 51 14.09 -12.25 16.52
C LYS A 51 14.15 -11.28 15.37
N LYS A 52 15.05 -11.57 14.43
CA LYS A 52 15.07 -10.97 13.09
C LYS A 52 13.67 -10.96 12.47
N LEU A 53 13.35 -9.91 11.71
CA LEU A 53 12.07 -9.68 11.03
C LEU A 53 11.55 -10.95 10.32
N TRP A 54 12.37 -11.53 9.44
CA TRP A 54 12.00 -12.71 8.66
C TRP A 54 12.06 -14.02 9.45
N LYS A 55 12.86 -14.09 10.52
CA LYS A 55 12.88 -15.26 11.42
C LYS A 55 11.59 -15.33 12.22
N GLN A 56 11.09 -14.19 12.67
CA GLN A 56 9.79 -14.09 13.33
C GLN A 56 8.66 -14.55 12.41
N ALA A 57 8.70 -14.10 11.15
CA ALA A 57 7.74 -14.49 10.12
C ALA A 57 7.67 -16.00 9.88
N ARG A 58 8.83 -16.68 9.88
CA ARG A 58 8.91 -18.14 9.69
C ARG A 58 8.54 -18.95 10.93
N LYS A 59 8.74 -18.39 12.12
CA LYS A 59 8.42 -19.05 13.39
C LYS A 59 6.92 -19.11 13.62
N HIS A 60 6.21 -18.02 13.35
CA HIS A 60 4.78 -17.89 13.62
C HIS A 60 3.96 -18.21 12.37
N ASN A 61 3.77 -19.50 12.09
CA ASN A 61 3.03 -19.97 10.93
C ASN A 61 1.52 -19.96 11.18
N THR A 62 0.81 -19.01 10.58
CA THR A 62 -0.64 -18.84 10.64
C THR A 62 -1.25 -18.99 9.24
N PRO A 63 -2.58 -19.09 9.12
CA PRO A 63 -3.27 -19.08 7.84
C PRO A 63 -2.99 -17.84 6.97
N PHE A 64 -2.52 -16.75 7.57
CA PHE A 64 -2.14 -15.52 6.86
C PHE A 64 -0.62 -15.34 6.70
N SER A 65 0.18 -16.34 7.06
CA SER A 65 1.62 -16.30 6.84
C SER A 65 1.95 -16.18 5.36
N GLN A 66 2.90 -15.29 5.08
CA GLN A 66 3.40 -15.01 3.74
C GLN A 66 4.75 -15.67 3.44
N ASN A 67 5.07 -15.81 2.16
CA ASN A 67 6.36 -16.28 1.70
C ASN A 67 7.38 -15.14 1.84
N THR A 68 8.43 -15.37 2.62
CA THR A 68 9.39 -14.29 2.92
C THR A 68 10.13 -13.78 1.69
N THR A 69 10.33 -14.62 0.67
CA THR A 69 11.00 -14.21 -0.58
C THR A 69 10.10 -13.33 -1.42
N VAL A 70 8.85 -13.76 -1.69
CA VAL A 70 7.90 -12.97 -2.49
C VAL A 70 7.54 -11.66 -1.79
N THR A 71 7.31 -11.70 -0.47
CA THR A 71 7.09 -10.48 0.33
C THR A 71 8.32 -9.57 0.36
N GLY A 72 9.54 -10.14 0.37
CA GLY A 72 10.77 -9.37 0.24
C GLY A 72 10.87 -8.65 -1.11
N ILE A 73 10.55 -9.34 -2.21
CA ILE A 73 10.51 -8.74 -3.56
C ILE A 73 9.50 -7.60 -3.61
N TYR A 74 8.30 -7.80 -3.08
CA TYR A 74 7.28 -6.75 -2.96
C TYR A 74 7.83 -5.50 -2.28
N TRP A 75 8.50 -5.67 -1.14
CA TRP A 75 9.07 -4.56 -0.39
C TRP A 75 10.21 -3.87 -1.12
N ILE A 76 11.09 -4.60 -1.80
CA ILE A 76 12.15 -4.00 -2.62
C ILE A 76 11.54 -3.13 -3.73
N LEU A 77 10.56 -3.66 -4.47
CA LEU A 77 9.87 -2.92 -5.53
C LEU A 77 9.17 -1.67 -4.97
N LEU A 78 8.48 -1.81 -3.83
CA LEU A 78 7.81 -0.70 -3.18
C LEU A 78 8.81 0.39 -2.74
N LEU A 79 9.89 0.02 -2.05
CA LEU A 79 10.91 0.97 -1.58
C LEU A 79 11.61 1.68 -2.74
N LEU A 80 11.91 0.97 -3.83
CA LEU A 80 12.47 1.57 -5.05
C LEU A 80 11.48 2.53 -5.71
N SER A 81 10.20 2.16 -5.81
CA SER A 81 9.18 3.06 -6.34
C SER A 81 9.03 4.32 -5.48
N GLN A 82 9.26 4.21 -4.16
CA GLN A 82 9.20 5.36 -3.24
C GLN A 82 10.31 6.37 -3.50
N LEU A 83 11.49 5.96 -4.00
CA LEU A 83 12.51 6.91 -4.44
C LEU A 83 12.00 7.82 -5.55
N SER A 84 11.22 7.28 -6.48
CA SER A 84 10.56 8.08 -7.52
C SER A 84 9.65 9.13 -6.88
N TYR A 85 8.79 8.74 -5.94
CA TYR A 85 7.95 9.70 -5.20
C TYR A 85 8.75 10.77 -4.45
N VAL A 86 9.81 10.39 -3.74
CA VAL A 86 10.68 11.34 -3.03
C VAL A 86 11.29 12.35 -4.00
N TRP A 87 11.75 11.90 -5.16
CA TRP A 87 12.32 12.77 -6.19
C TRP A 87 11.33 13.81 -6.72
N HIS A 88 10.04 13.46 -6.84
CA HIS A 88 9.01 14.40 -7.33
C HIS A 88 8.78 15.61 -6.41
N LEU A 89 9.15 15.56 -5.12
CA LEU A 89 9.13 16.73 -4.24
C LEU A 89 10.18 17.81 -4.61
N PHE A 90 11.18 17.43 -5.39
CA PHE A 90 12.26 18.29 -5.86
C PHE A 90 12.15 18.64 -7.34
N HIS A 91 11.05 18.25 -7.99
CA HIS A 91 10.87 18.53 -9.40
C HIS A 91 10.60 20.02 -9.67
N LYS A 92 10.82 20.45 -10.91
CA LYS A 92 10.62 21.84 -11.34
C LYS A 92 9.15 22.14 -11.65
N ASP A 93 8.39 21.11 -12.01
CA ASP A 93 6.96 21.22 -12.28
C ASP A 93 6.16 21.35 -10.98
N THR A 94 5.45 22.46 -10.84
CA THR A 94 4.65 22.78 -9.65
C THR A 94 3.47 21.84 -9.45
N ALA A 95 2.90 21.27 -10.52
CA ALA A 95 1.80 20.32 -10.43
C ALA A 95 2.29 18.98 -9.83
N LEU A 96 3.46 18.51 -10.25
CA LEU A 96 4.09 17.29 -9.73
C LEU A 96 4.49 17.46 -8.26
N VAL A 97 5.06 18.61 -7.91
CA VAL A 97 5.40 18.96 -6.53
C VAL A 97 4.13 19.05 -5.66
N ALA A 98 3.05 19.67 -6.15
CA ALA A 98 1.80 19.78 -5.40
C ALA A 98 1.15 18.41 -5.19
N ALA A 99 1.15 17.53 -6.18
CA ALA A 99 0.65 16.17 -6.05
C ALA A 99 1.43 15.37 -4.99
N ALA A 100 2.76 15.49 -4.98
CA ALA A 100 3.60 14.83 -3.98
C ALA A 100 3.43 15.44 -2.58
N ALA A 101 3.41 16.78 -2.47
CA ALA A 101 3.26 17.50 -1.20
C ALA A 101 1.95 17.19 -0.49
N ASN A 102 0.86 17.01 -1.26
CA ASN A 102 -0.45 16.61 -0.73
C ASN A 102 -0.43 15.28 0.02
N ILE A 103 0.51 14.38 -0.29
CA ILE A 103 0.63 13.06 0.32
C ILE A 103 1.72 13.01 1.38
N ALA A 104 2.58 14.02 1.46
CA ALA A 104 3.77 14.03 2.29
C ALA A 104 3.48 13.71 3.77
N THR A 105 2.48 14.35 4.38
CA THR A 105 2.14 14.08 5.79
C THR A 105 1.65 12.65 6.01
N HIS A 106 0.80 12.13 5.12
CA HIS A 106 0.34 10.73 5.17
C HIS A 106 1.48 9.73 4.96
N PHE A 107 2.43 10.05 4.08
CA PHE A 107 3.62 9.24 3.80
C PHE A 107 4.60 9.21 4.98
N ILE A 108 4.86 10.36 5.61
CA ILE A 108 5.69 10.44 6.82
C ILE A 108 5.07 9.59 7.93
N LEU A 109 3.76 9.73 8.16
CA LEU A 109 3.05 8.97 9.17
C LEU A 109 3.05 7.46 8.86
N ASN A 110 2.89 7.08 7.58
CA ASN A 110 3.05 5.70 7.13
C ASN A 110 4.40 5.12 7.53
N ASN A 111 5.49 5.85 7.30
CA ASN A 111 6.84 5.40 7.59
C ASN A 111 7.08 5.27 9.10
N VAL A 112 6.57 6.20 9.90
CA VAL A 112 6.61 6.12 11.37
C VAL A 112 5.87 4.88 11.86
N PHE A 113 4.66 4.60 11.36
CA PHE A 113 3.93 3.39 11.72
C PHE A 113 4.66 2.11 11.33
N LEU A 114 5.29 2.06 10.14
CA LEU A 114 6.10 0.91 9.73
C LEU A 114 7.28 0.67 10.67
N VAL A 115 8.00 1.73 11.05
CA VAL A 115 9.14 1.62 11.97
C VAL A 115 8.67 1.10 13.34
N ILE A 116 7.61 1.68 13.89
CA ILE A 116 7.04 1.23 15.17
C ILE A 116 6.59 -0.22 15.07
N TRP A 117 5.90 -0.60 13.99
CA TRP A 117 5.47 -1.98 13.76
C TRP A 117 6.65 -2.95 13.71
N ILE A 118 7.72 -2.65 12.95
CA ILE A 118 8.93 -3.49 12.90
C ILE A 118 9.52 -3.66 14.30
N MET A 119 9.61 -2.58 15.07
CA MET A 119 10.18 -2.60 16.43
C MET A 119 9.37 -3.49 17.38
N LEU A 120 8.03 -3.43 17.31
CA LEU A 120 7.13 -4.25 18.12
C LEU A 120 7.14 -5.72 17.67
N TRP A 121 7.11 -5.96 16.36
CA TRP A 121 7.10 -7.28 15.75
C TRP A 121 8.34 -8.10 16.11
N THR A 122 9.54 -7.51 15.99
CA THR A 122 10.80 -8.20 16.33
C THR A 122 10.96 -8.50 17.81
N ARG A 123 10.19 -7.81 18.67
CA ARG A 123 10.16 -7.99 20.13
C ARG A 123 9.00 -8.86 20.64
N ASN A 124 8.19 -9.43 19.74
CA ASN A 124 7.01 -10.25 20.06
C ASN A 124 5.82 -9.48 20.68
N TYR A 125 5.76 -8.15 20.57
CA TYR A 125 4.61 -7.36 21.04
C TYR A 125 3.47 -7.34 20.01
N PHE A 126 2.93 -8.50 19.66
CA PHE A 126 2.00 -8.66 18.53
C PHE A 126 0.67 -7.92 18.70
N TRP A 127 0.11 -7.86 19.91
CA TRP A 127 -1.12 -7.09 20.17
C TRP A 127 -0.91 -5.59 20.00
N TRP A 128 0.20 -5.05 20.49
CA TRP A 128 0.55 -3.64 20.28
C TRP A 128 0.88 -3.36 18.81
N ALA A 129 1.56 -4.28 18.14
CA ALA A 129 1.81 -4.21 16.71
C ALA A 129 0.49 -4.17 15.91
N GLU A 130 -0.54 -4.89 16.36
CA GLU A 130 -1.87 -4.90 15.73
C GLU A 130 -2.56 -3.56 15.88
N ILE A 131 -2.54 -2.96 17.07
CA ILE A 131 -3.11 -1.63 17.32
C ILE A 131 -2.46 -0.58 16.40
N ILE A 132 -1.13 -0.65 16.23
CA ILE A 132 -0.40 0.22 15.31
C ILE A 132 -0.83 -0.02 13.86
N LEU A 133 -1.00 -1.28 13.44
CA LEU A 133 -1.49 -1.61 12.11
C LEU A 133 -2.92 -1.13 11.85
N ILE A 134 -3.81 -1.15 12.85
CA ILE A 134 -5.17 -0.60 12.73
C ILE A 134 -5.10 0.92 12.48
N ALA A 135 -4.32 1.64 13.31
CA ALA A 135 -4.11 3.08 13.12
C ALA A 135 -3.47 3.39 11.75
N HIS A 136 -2.53 2.55 11.33
CA HIS A 136 -1.86 2.65 10.04
C HIS A 136 -2.82 2.43 8.87
N PHE A 137 -3.69 1.42 8.97
CA PHE A 137 -4.73 1.12 7.98
C PHE A 137 -5.74 2.27 7.88
N ILE A 138 -6.15 2.88 9.00
CA ILE A 138 -7.02 4.06 9.00
C ILE A 138 -6.33 5.23 8.28
N ASN A 139 -5.05 5.50 8.57
CA ASN A 139 -4.29 6.52 7.85
C ASN A 139 -4.32 6.25 6.34
N GLN A 140 -4.06 5.02 5.91
CA GLN A 140 -4.06 4.67 4.49
C GLN A 140 -5.46 4.77 3.85
N ALA A 141 -6.51 4.31 4.53
CA ALA A 141 -7.88 4.44 4.06
C ALA A 141 -8.28 5.91 3.88
N VAL A 142 -7.86 6.79 4.79
CA VAL A 142 -8.06 8.24 4.70
C VAL A 142 -7.28 8.83 3.53
N THR A 143 -5.98 8.49 3.36
CA THR A 143 -5.17 8.93 2.22
C THR A 143 -5.84 8.58 0.90
N TYR A 144 -6.26 7.31 0.78
CA TYR A 144 -6.90 6.76 -0.40
C TYR A 144 -8.27 7.44 -0.66
N GLY A 145 -9.04 7.74 0.39
CA GLY A 145 -10.32 8.42 0.31
C GLY A 145 -10.21 9.87 -0.16
N ARG A 146 -9.24 10.62 0.41
CA ARG A 146 -9.08 12.07 0.21
C ARG A 146 -8.31 12.43 -1.06
N HIS A 147 -7.34 11.63 -1.46
CA HIS A 147 -6.44 11.94 -2.56
C HIS A 147 -6.67 11.02 -3.75
N ARG A 148 -7.79 11.24 -4.44
CA ARG A 148 -8.16 10.50 -5.67
C ARG A 148 -7.52 11.12 -6.90
N GLY A 149 -7.26 10.26 -7.90
CA GLY A 149 -6.73 10.69 -9.21
C GLY A 149 -5.27 11.12 -9.17
N LEU A 150 -4.49 10.57 -8.23
CA LEU A 150 -3.05 10.82 -8.20
C LEU A 150 -2.36 10.15 -9.40
N PRO A 151 -1.32 10.77 -9.96
CA PRO A 151 -0.49 10.11 -10.95
C PRO A 151 0.12 8.82 -10.42
N ALA A 152 0.33 7.83 -11.31
CA ALA A 152 0.82 6.50 -10.92
C ALA A 152 2.12 6.52 -10.10
N PHE A 153 3.04 7.45 -10.39
CA PHE A 153 4.32 7.60 -9.69
C PHE A 153 4.19 8.16 -8.26
N VAL A 154 3.04 8.74 -7.88
CA VAL A 154 2.71 9.05 -6.47
C VAL A 154 1.85 7.95 -5.89
N HIS A 155 0.85 7.52 -6.66
CA HIS A 155 -0.17 6.58 -6.20
C HIS A 155 0.40 5.23 -5.80
N LEU A 156 1.22 4.61 -6.66
CA LEU A 156 1.88 3.33 -6.35
C LEU A 156 2.71 3.39 -5.05
N PRO A 157 3.73 4.27 -4.94
CA PRO A 157 4.63 4.25 -3.79
C PRO A 157 4.04 4.76 -2.47
N ALA A 158 3.11 5.70 -2.53
CA ALA A 158 2.66 6.42 -1.34
C ALA A 158 1.23 6.06 -0.90
N VAL A 159 0.44 5.40 -1.76
CA VAL A 159 -0.97 5.09 -1.49
C VAL A 159 -1.27 3.61 -1.71
N ALA A 160 -1.27 3.12 -2.95
CA ALA A 160 -1.70 1.77 -3.30
C ALA A 160 -0.82 0.68 -2.68
N GLY A 161 0.50 0.78 -2.83
CA GLY A 161 1.43 -0.19 -2.25
C GLY A 161 1.37 -0.23 -0.71
N PRO A 162 1.51 0.91 -0.01
CA PRO A 162 1.37 0.93 1.44
C PRO A 162 0.00 0.44 1.93
N TYR A 163 -1.08 0.77 1.23
CA TYR A 163 -2.42 0.28 1.57
C TYR A 163 -2.56 -1.24 1.43
N ALA A 164 -2.07 -1.82 0.33
CA ALA A 164 -2.07 -3.27 0.12
C ALA A 164 -1.27 -4.01 1.20
N TRP A 165 -0.09 -3.48 1.55
CA TRP A 165 0.73 -4.04 2.62
C TRP A 165 0.01 -3.99 3.97
N THR A 166 -0.52 -2.83 4.36
CA THR A 166 -1.16 -2.65 5.67
C THR A 166 -2.36 -3.56 5.86
N LEU A 167 -3.21 -3.73 4.84
CA LEU A 167 -4.31 -4.68 4.88
C LEU A 167 -3.83 -6.12 5.12
N THR A 168 -2.78 -6.52 4.40
CA THR A 168 -2.22 -7.86 4.50
C THR A 168 -1.54 -8.08 5.86
N ALA A 169 -0.78 -7.09 6.32
CA ALA A 169 -0.07 -7.12 7.58
C ALA A 169 -1.03 -7.17 8.77
N LEU A 170 -2.19 -6.51 8.68
CA LEU A 170 -3.26 -6.56 9.69
C LEU A 170 -3.73 -8.00 9.90
N PHE A 171 -4.15 -8.69 8.82
CA PHE A 171 -4.56 -10.09 8.95
C PHE A 171 -3.41 -11.01 9.41
N TRP A 172 -2.20 -10.76 8.92
CA TRP A 172 -1.06 -11.58 9.27
C TRP A 172 -0.66 -11.45 10.74
N ASN A 173 -0.45 -10.21 11.23
CA ASN A 173 -0.07 -9.95 12.61
C ASN A 173 -1.21 -10.29 13.57
N GLY A 174 -2.46 -9.96 13.25
CA GLY A 174 -3.62 -10.32 14.05
C GLY A 174 -3.73 -11.83 14.25
N ALA A 175 -3.52 -12.62 13.19
CA ALA A 175 -3.50 -14.08 13.29
C ALA A 175 -2.37 -14.61 14.19
N VAL A 176 -1.22 -13.92 14.23
CA VAL A 176 -0.13 -14.24 15.17
C VAL A 176 -0.51 -13.86 16.60
N ALA A 177 -1.08 -12.67 16.81
CA ALA A 177 -1.47 -12.16 18.14
C ALA A 177 -2.49 -13.07 18.84
N VAL A 178 -3.46 -13.61 18.07
CA VAL A 178 -4.49 -14.52 18.59
C VAL A 178 -4.09 -16.00 18.53
N HIS A 179 -2.84 -16.32 18.16
CA HIS A 179 -2.33 -17.69 18.06
C HIS A 179 -3.22 -18.60 17.20
N SER A 180 -3.58 -18.15 15.99
CA SER A 180 -4.51 -18.82 15.07
C SER A 180 -3.93 -20.12 14.44
N HIS A 181 -3.52 -21.08 15.27
CA HIS A 181 -2.98 -22.37 14.86
C HIS A 181 -4.00 -23.52 15.02
N ASN A 182 -5.06 -23.27 15.79
CA ASN A 182 -6.15 -24.21 16.10
C ASN A 182 -7.24 -24.23 15.01
N LEU A 183 -8.15 -25.21 15.09
CA LEU A 183 -9.23 -25.39 14.12
C LEU A 183 -10.17 -24.16 14.01
N PRO A 184 -10.66 -23.57 15.13
CA PRO A 184 -11.53 -22.38 15.05
C PRO A 184 -10.85 -21.19 14.36
N GLY A 185 -9.59 -20.89 14.69
CA GLY A 185 -8.83 -19.80 14.06
C GLY A 185 -8.67 -20.01 12.55
N ARG A 186 -8.53 -21.26 12.10
CA ARG A 186 -8.49 -21.59 10.68
C ARG A 186 -9.83 -21.40 9.97
N ILE A 187 -10.95 -21.75 10.61
CA ILE A 187 -12.29 -21.51 10.04
C ILE A 187 -12.51 -20.00 9.85
N VAL A 188 -12.18 -19.20 10.87
CA VAL A 188 -12.28 -17.74 10.79
C VAL A 188 -11.36 -17.20 9.69
N ALA A 189 -10.13 -17.70 9.58
CA ALA A 189 -9.21 -17.27 8.53
C ALA A 189 -9.69 -17.58 7.11
N ASN A 190 -10.32 -18.73 6.89
CA ASN A 190 -10.93 -19.12 5.62
C ASN A 190 -12.06 -18.17 5.19
N ILE A 191 -12.76 -17.54 6.14
CA ILE A 191 -13.77 -16.51 5.86
C ILE A 191 -13.09 -15.17 5.61
N PHE A 192 -12.14 -14.78 6.48
CA PHE A 192 -11.53 -13.45 6.48
C PHE A 192 -10.61 -13.22 5.28
N ILE A 193 -10.03 -14.26 4.68
CA ILE A 193 -9.19 -14.11 3.48
C ILE A 193 -9.96 -13.44 2.32
N TRP A 194 -11.26 -13.68 2.21
CA TRP A 194 -12.11 -13.07 1.17
C TRP A 194 -12.30 -11.56 1.34
N VAL A 195 -12.02 -11.00 2.52
CA VAL A 195 -12.01 -9.54 2.71
C VAL A 195 -10.96 -8.90 1.81
N ILE A 196 -9.81 -9.55 1.59
CA ILE A 196 -8.78 -9.06 0.67
C ILE A 196 -9.34 -8.95 -0.76
N LEU A 197 -10.12 -9.95 -1.19
CA LEU A 197 -10.77 -9.93 -2.50
C LEU A 197 -11.83 -8.83 -2.58
N LEU A 198 -12.70 -8.73 -1.58
CA LEU A 198 -13.76 -7.73 -1.55
C LEU A 198 -13.20 -6.31 -1.61
N VAL A 199 -12.19 -6.01 -0.78
CA VAL A 199 -11.50 -4.72 -0.79
C VAL A 199 -10.81 -4.51 -2.14
N GLY A 200 -10.06 -5.49 -2.64
CA GLY A 200 -9.39 -5.39 -3.93
C GLY A 200 -10.36 -5.10 -5.08
N LEU A 201 -11.44 -5.87 -5.22
CA LEU A 201 -12.45 -5.68 -6.26
C LEU A 201 -13.19 -4.36 -6.12
N GLN A 202 -13.54 -3.93 -4.90
CA GLN A 202 -14.16 -2.63 -4.67
C GLN A 202 -13.30 -1.51 -5.24
N HIS A 203 -11.98 -1.56 -5.03
CA HIS A 203 -11.07 -0.53 -5.52
C HIS A 203 -10.77 -0.66 -7.02
N ILE A 204 -10.54 -1.86 -7.53
CA ILE A 204 -10.25 -2.08 -8.95
C ILE A 204 -11.48 -1.74 -9.80
N VAL A 205 -12.66 -2.23 -9.44
CA VAL A 205 -13.88 -2.07 -10.25
C VAL A 205 -14.49 -0.68 -10.09
N LEU A 206 -14.68 -0.21 -8.85
CA LEU A 206 -15.39 1.06 -8.62
C LEU A 206 -14.48 2.28 -8.78
N ARG A 207 -13.17 2.13 -8.53
CA ARG A 207 -12.21 3.25 -8.61
C ARG A 207 -11.21 3.11 -9.75
N GLN A 208 -11.35 2.07 -10.58
CA GLN A 208 -10.48 1.81 -11.74
C GLN A 208 -9.00 1.71 -11.34
N ASP A 209 -8.72 1.31 -10.09
CA ASP A 209 -7.35 1.24 -9.57
C ASP A 209 -6.75 -0.15 -9.76
N TYR A 210 -6.21 -0.38 -10.97
CA TYR A 210 -5.45 -1.58 -11.28
C TYR A 210 -4.10 -1.66 -10.53
N ILE A 211 -3.54 -0.54 -10.06
CA ILE A 211 -2.24 -0.51 -9.36
C ILE A 211 -2.39 -1.19 -7.99
N LEU A 212 -3.41 -0.82 -7.21
CA LEU A 212 -3.71 -1.53 -5.96
C LEU A 212 -3.97 -3.01 -6.21
N GLY A 213 -4.69 -3.33 -7.28
CA GLY A 213 -4.98 -4.70 -7.66
C GLY A 213 -3.73 -5.54 -7.93
N TYR A 214 -2.73 -4.99 -8.63
CA TYR A 214 -1.43 -5.65 -8.79
C TYR A 214 -0.68 -5.82 -7.46
N CYS A 215 -0.69 -4.81 -6.58
CA CYS A 215 -0.06 -4.90 -5.26
C CYS A 215 -0.69 -6.02 -4.40
N LEU A 216 -2.02 -6.07 -4.32
CA LEU A 216 -2.74 -7.12 -3.59
C LEU A 216 -2.56 -8.49 -4.24
N SER A 217 -2.48 -8.57 -5.56
CA SER A 217 -2.17 -9.81 -6.29
C SER A 217 -0.81 -10.37 -5.87
N LEU A 218 0.24 -9.55 -5.85
CA LEU A 218 1.58 -10.02 -5.47
C LEU A 218 1.65 -10.47 -4.00
N LEU A 219 0.97 -9.78 -3.09
CA LEU A 219 0.91 -10.16 -1.67
C LEU A 219 0.04 -11.41 -1.42
N THR A 220 -1.05 -11.58 -2.17
CA THR A 220 -1.88 -12.80 -2.10
C THR A 220 -1.18 -13.99 -2.73
N LEU A 221 -0.38 -13.80 -3.78
CA LEU A 221 0.55 -14.82 -4.29
C LEU A 221 1.56 -15.23 -3.22
N SER A 222 2.14 -14.27 -2.51
CA SER A 222 3.06 -14.56 -1.40
C SER A 222 2.41 -15.44 -0.32
N LEU A 223 1.16 -15.13 0.05
CA LEU A 223 0.36 -15.93 0.97
C LEU A 223 0.10 -17.33 0.39
N ALA A 224 -0.37 -17.41 -0.86
CA ALA A 224 -0.68 -18.67 -1.54
C ALA A 224 0.52 -19.64 -1.57
N VAL A 225 1.70 -19.14 -1.98
CA VAL A 225 2.94 -19.92 -2.01
C VAL A 225 3.32 -20.42 -0.62
N ARG A 226 3.18 -19.61 0.42
CA ARG A 226 3.50 -20.03 1.79
C ARG A 226 2.54 -21.08 2.32
N GLN A 227 1.24 -20.89 2.11
CA GLN A 227 0.23 -21.85 2.57
C GLN A 227 0.33 -23.17 1.79
N PHE A 228 0.64 -23.11 0.49
CA PHE A 228 0.93 -24.28 -0.32
C PHE A 228 2.19 -25.02 0.12
N ALA A 229 3.22 -24.33 0.65
CA ALA A 229 4.41 -24.98 1.16
C ALA A 229 4.18 -25.67 2.52
N ILE A 230 3.32 -25.09 3.37
CA ILE A 230 3.08 -25.61 4.71
C ILE A 230 2.12 -26.81 4.70
N LYS A 231 1.14 -26.89 3.78
CA LYS A 231 0.22 -28.05 3.56
C LYS A 231 -0.42 -28.70 4.81
N ILE A 232 -0.48 -28.02 5.96
CA ILE A 232 -1.03 -28.55 7.24
C ILE A 232 -2.58 -28.75 7.22
N ILE A 233 -3.23 -28.73 6.04
CA ILE A 233 -4.69 -28.78 5.81
C ILE A 233 -5.41 -27.50 6.22
N ALA A 234 -5.79 -26.71 5.20
CA ALA A 234 -6.83 -25.68 5.20
C ALA A 234 -7.00 -25.21 3.74
N LEU A 235 -8.24 -24.97 3.30
CA LEU A 235 -8.58 -24.44 1.96
C LEU A 235 -7.90 -23.09 1.65
N GLN A 236 -7.26 -22.48 2.65
CA GLN A 236 -6.52 -21.22 2.58
C GLN A 236 -5.60 -21.07 1.35
N TRP A 237 -4.84 -22.10 0.95
CA TRP A 237 -3.96 -21.98 -0.23
C TRP A 237 -4.78 -21.90 -1.54
N ILE A 238 -5.87 -22.67 -1.65
CA ILE A 238 -6.79 -22.62 -2.80
C ILE A 238 -7.44 -21.25 -2.89
N PHE A 239 -7.95 -20.75 -1.75
CA PHE A 239 -8.55 -19.42 -1.66
C PHE A 239 -7.55 -18.33 -2.03
N ALA A 240 -6.33 -18.41 -1.50
CA ALA A 240 -5.28 -17.45 -1.82
C ALA A 240 -4.91 -17.43 -3.31
N PHE A 241 -4.76 -18.60 -3.96
CA PHE A 241 -4.54 -18.65 -5.41
C PHE A 241 -5.73 -18.15 -6.22
N THR A 242 -6.95 -18.43 -5.76
CA THR A 242 -8.17 -17.93 -6.41
C THR A 242 -8.22 -16.40 -6.35
N ILE A 243 -7.97 -15.83 -5.18
CA ILE A 243 -7.94 -14.38 -4.96
C ILE A 243 -6.83 -13.74 -5.81
N PHE A 244 -5.62 -14.31 -5.81
CA PHE A 244 -4.52 -13.88 -6.66
C PHE A 244 -4.92 -13.86 -8.14
N ALA A 245 -5.50 -14.95 -8.65
CA ALA A 245 -5.88 -15.09 -10.05
C ALA A 245 -6.96 -14.07 -10.44
N VAL A 246 -8.00 -13.91 -9.61
CA VAL A 246 -9.08 -12.95 -9.86
C VAL A 246 -8.55 -11.51 -9.83
N LEU A 247 -7.81 -11.12 -8.79
CA LEU A 247 -7.25 -9.78 -8.70
C LEU A 247 -6.31 -9.48 -9.88
N THR A 248 -5.50 -10.45 -10.30
CA THR A 248 -4.60 -10.30 -11.45
C THR A 248 -5.38 -10.12 -12.74
N ALA A 249 -6.37 -10.98 -13.00
CA ALA A 249 -7.17 -10.92 -14.22
C ALA A 249 -7.96 -9.61 -14.33
N VAL A 250 -8.61 -9.17 -13.25
CA VAL A 250 -9.38 -7.93 -13.24
C VAL A 250 -8.45 -6.71 -13.34
N SER A 251 -7.30 -6.72 -12.66
CA SER A 251 -6.31 -5.63 -12.80
C SER A 251 -5.76 -5.55 -14.22
N PHE A 252 -5.47 -6.70 -14.83
CA PHE A 252 -5.02 -6.76 -16.23
C PHE A 252 -6.08 -6.19 -17.16
N TYR A 253 -7.33 -6.64 -17.03
CA TYR A 253 -8.46 -6.13 -17.79
C TYR A 253 -8.59 -4.59 -17.69
N VAL A 254 -8.62 -4.05 -16.47
CA VAL A 254 -8.77 -2.61 -16.25
C VAL A 254 -7.56 -1.84 -16.78
N SER A 255 -6.34 -2.34 -16.55
CA SER A 255 -5.13 -1.70 -17.07
C SER A 255 -5.12 -1.68 -18.60
N ALA A 256 -5.51 -2.77 -19.27
CA ALA A 256 -5.60 -2.85 -20.73
C ALA A 256 -6.67 -1.90 -21.29
N ALA A 257 -7.83 -1.79 -20.64
CA ALA A 257 -8.85 -0.81 -21.01
C ALA A 257 -8.31 0.63 -20.93
N THR A 258 -7.66 0.98 -19.81
CA THR A 258 -7.04 2.29 -19.62
C THR A 258 -5.98 2.60 -20.69
N TYR A 259 -5.08 1.65 -20.97
CA TYR A 259 -4.03 1.83 -22.01
C TYR A 259 -4.59 1.96 -23.43
N THR A 260 -5.77 1.40 -23.70
CA THR A 260 -6.44 1.50 -25.01
C THR A 260 -7.39 2.69 -25.12
N GLY A 261 -7.44 3.58 -24.13
CA GLY A 261 -8.32 4.76 -24.11
C GLY A 261 -9.80 4.39 -24.00
N ARG A 262 -10.10 3.27 -23.34
CA ARG A 262 -11.46 2.75 -23.16
C ARG A 262 -11.84 2.73 -21.68
N ASP A 263 -13.14 2.86 -21.41
CA ASP A 263 -13.68 2.65 -20.07
C ASP A 263 -13.74 1.15 -19.71
N SER A 264 -14.17 0.84 -18.49
CA SER A 264 -14.31 -0.55 -18.01
C SER A 264 -15.34 -1.38 -18.78
N LEU A 265 -16.16 -0.76 -19.63
CA LEU A 265 -17.12 -1.42 -20.53
C LEU A 265 -16.61 -1.45 -21.98
N PHE A 266 -15.31 -1.22 -22.20
CA PHE A 266 -14.66 -1.12 -23.51
C PHE A 266 -15.22 -0.03 -24.44
N ARG A 267 -15.97 0.94 -23.91
CA ARG A 267 -16.42 2.09 -24.69
C ARG A 267 -15.27 3.07 -24.81
N ARG A 268 -15.08 3.65 -25.99
CA ARG A 268 -14.06 4.69 -26.19
C ARG A 268 -14.43 5.87 -25.29
N VAL A 269 -13.52 6.27 -24.40
CA VAL A 269 -13.72 7.48 -23.60
C VAL A 269 -13.62 8.65 -24.56
N ALA A 270 -14.75 9.30 -24.87
CA ALA A 270 -14.72 10.56 -25.60
C ALA A 270 -13.86 11.54 -24.78
N GLN A 271 -12.81 12.11 -25.39
CA GLN A 271 -12.13 13.25 -24.78
C GLN A 271 -13.21 14.30 -24.49
N PRO A 272 -13.27 14.88 -23.28
CA PRO A 272 -14.10 16.06 -23.09
C PRO A 272 -13.65 17.07 -24.14
N GLU A 273 -14.58 17.52 -24.98
CA GLU A 273 -14.29 18.60 -25.92
C GLU A 273 -13.62 19.73 -25.13
N SER A 274 -12.48 20.21 -25.61
CA SER A 274 -11.78 21.31 -24.98
C SER A 274 -12.76 22.46 -24.81
N SER A 275 -13.03 22.86 -23.57
CA SER A 275 -13.84 24.03 -23.23
C SER A 275 -13.30 25.34 -23.82
N ASP A 276 -12.11 25.30 -24.45
CA ASP A 276 -11.51 26.40 -25.20
C ASP A 276 -12.07 26.60 -26.61
N ARG A 277 -12.84 25.66 -27.17
CA ARG A 277 -13.52 25.90 -28.47
C ARG A 277 -14.56 27.01 -28.40
N GLU A 278 -15.12 27.28 -27.23
CA GLU A 278 -16.06 28.40 -27.01
C GLU A 278 -15.34 29.74 -26.73
N ARG A 279 -14.00 29.75 -26.66
CA ARG A 279 -13.18 30.95 -26.38
C ARG A 279 -12.16 31.26 -27.47
N GLU A 280 -12.31 30.71 -28.67
CA GLU A 280 -11.58 31.23 -29.81
C GLU A 280 -12.22 32.56 -30.22
N PRO A 281 -11.50 33.70 -30.16
CA PRO A 281 -12.01 34.92 -30.77
C PRO A 281 -12.13 34.65 -32.27
N LEU A 282 -13.31 34.91 -32.84
CA LEU A 282 -13.56 34.87 -34.28
C LEU A 282 -12.65 35.89 -34.98
N LEU A 283 -11.40 35.51 -35.22
CA LEU A 283 -10.55 36.11 -36.23
C LEU A 283 -11.02 35.54 -37.57
N ASN A 284 -12.15 36.07 -38.05
CA ASN A 284 -12.42 36.06 -39.47
C ASN A 284 -11.73 37.28 -40.06
N ASP A 285 -10.85 36.98 -41.01
CA ASP A 285 -10.04 37.87 -41.81
C ASP A 285 -10.85 38.91 -42.61
N ALA A 286 -10.24 40.10 -42.75
CA ALA A 286 -10.43 41.14 -43.78
C ALA A 286 -11.77 41.92 -43.85
#